data_AF-A0A6G0ZBX8-F1
#
_entry.id   AF-A0A6G0ZBX8-F1
#
_cell.length_a   1.000
_cell.length_b   1.000
_cell.length_c   1.000
_cell.angle_alpha   90.00
_cell.angle_beta   90.00
_cell.angle_gamma   90.00
#
_symmetry.space_group_name_H-M   'P 1'
#
loop_
_entity.id
_entity.type
_entity.pdbx_description
1 polymer ?
#
loop_
_entity_poly.entity_id
_entity_poly.type
_entity_poly.pdbx_seq_one_letter_code
_entity_poly.pdbx_strand_id
1 'polypeptide(L)'
;MILQPIFPPNTWNVQDTTLYGSHRTNNPTEGWNNRFAQLVGQKHPTICKLIRKIKNEVAADLGKLALNDVGEPFNKRKKLGLTQTTEKRLKELCTRIQNDEINIEGFLKAIAHNIRKRCND
;
A
#
# COMPACT_ATOMS: atom_id res chain seq x y z
N MET A 1 19.83 7.71 30.20
CA MET A 1 18.41 8.01 30.49
C MET A 1 17.66 7.85 29.18
N ILE A 2 16.82 6.82 29.06
CA ILE A 2 16.17 6.47 27.79
C ILE A 2 15.01 7.45 27.59
N LEU A 3 15.08 8.25 26.52
CA LEU A 3 14.00 9.16 26.15
C LEU A 3 12.82 8.32 25.65
N GLN A 4 11.67 8.48 26.30
CA GLN A 4 10.44 7.89 25.78
C GLN A 4 10.08 8.57 24.45
N PRO A 5 9.56 7.82 23.46
CA PRO A 5 9.15 8.41 22.20
C PRO A 5 8.09 9.49 22.44
N ILE A 6 8.22 10.62 21.77
CA ILE A 6 7.31 11.79 21.89
C ILE A 6 5.86 11.39 21.62
N PHE A 7 5.65 10.41 20.73
CA PHE A 7 4.35 9.85 20.40
C PHE A 7 4.35 8.34 20.63
N PRO A 8 3.35 7.80 21.34
CA PRO A 8 3.18 6.37 21.50
C PRO A 8 3.10 5.63 20.14
N PRO A 9 3.64 4.41 20.02
CA PRO A 9 3.61 3.65 18.76
C PRO A 9 2.20 3.46 18.17
N ASN A 10 1.17 3.34 19.02
CA ASN A 10 -0.21 3.18 18.59
C ASN A 10 -0.82 4.43 17.95
N THR A 11 -0.23 5.62 18.12
CA THR A 11 -0.74 6.86 17.49
C THR A 11 -0.12 7.11 16.11
N TRP A 12 0.68 6.20 15.59
CA TRP A 12 1.30 6.35 14.28
C TRP A 12 0.26 6.10 13.19
N ASN A 13 0.15 7.02 12.23
CA ASN A 13 -0.87 7.03 11.18
C ASN A 13 -0.97 5.74 10.33
N VAL A 14 0.08 4.92 10.30
CA VAL A 14 0.14 3.67 9.54
C VAL A 14 0.12 2.41 10.41
N GLN A 15 0.01 2.53 11.74
CA GLN A 15 0.04 1.37 12.65
C GLN A 15 -1.09 0.39 12.33
N ASP A 16 -2.34 0.86 12.34
CA ASP A 16 -3.51 0.04 12.07
C ASP A 16 -3.45 -0.58 10.67
N THR A 17 -3.13 0.24 9.66
CA THR A 17 -2.91 -0.21 8.27
C THR A 17 -1.90 -1.35 8.20
N THR A 18 -0.81 -1.27 8.99
CA THR A 18 0.25 -2.29 9.05
C THR A 18 -0.26 -3.58 9.71
N LEU A 19 -1.00 -3.47 10.82
CA LEU A 19 -1.60 -4.61 11.52
C LEU A 19 -2.61 -5.36 10.64
N TYR A 20 -3.49 -4.62 9.94
CA TYR A 20 -4.47 -5.20 9.03
C TYR A 20 -3.86 -5.68 7.70
N GLY A 21 -2.55 -5.51 7.48
CA GLY A 21 -1.88 -5.92 6.25
C GLY A 21 -2.33 -5.15 5.01
N SER A 22 -2.85 -3.94 5.22
CA SER A 22 -3.28 -3.02 4.16
C SER A 22 -2.10 -2.25 3.58
N HIS A 23 -2.31 -1.58 2.44
CA HIS A 23 -1.26 -0.79 1.81
C HIS A 23 -0.92 0.46 2.64
N ARG A 24 0.33 0.56 3.11
CA ARG A 24 0.84 1.70 3.88
C ARG A 24 1.06 2.98 3.07
N THR A 25 1.14 2.86 1.74
CA THR A 25 1.25 4.02 0.84
C THR A 25 0.07 4.06 -0.13
N ASN A 26 -0.23 5.25 -0.62
CA ASN A 26 -1.24 5.53 -1.64
C ASN A 26 -0.77 5.20 -3.07
N ASN A 27 0.40 4.59 -3.29
CA ASN A 27 0.92 4.26 -4.63
C ASN A 27 -0.09 3.54 -5.54
N PRO A 28 -0.92 2.59 -5.06
CA PRO A 28 -1.95 1.99 -5.91
C PRO A 28 -2.96 3.02 -6.43
N THR A 29 -3.40 3.93 -5.56
CA THR A 29 -4.30 5.03 -5.88
C THR A 29 -3.66 6.01 -6.86
N GLU A 30 -2.40 6.39 -6.64
CA GLU A 30 -1.64 7.26 -7.55
C GLU A 30 -1.47 6.61 -8.92
N GLY A 31 -1.14 5.32 -8.96
CA GLY A 31 -1.02 4.54 -10.18
C GLY A 31 -2.34 4.45 -10.95
N TRP A 32 -3.46 4.25 -10.24
CA TRP A 32 -4.80 4.26 -10.82
C TRP A 32 -5.15 5.65 -11.36
N ASN A 33 -4.97 6.70 -10.57
CA ASN A 33 -5.25 8.09 -10.96
C ASN A 33 -4.43 8.49 -12.20
N ASN A 34 -3.15 8.13 -12.26
CA ASN A 34 -2.30 8.39 -13.41
C ASN A 34 -2.81 7.65 -14.66
N ARG A 35 -3.12 6.35 -14.56
CA ARG A 35 -3.70 5.59 -15.68
C ARG A 35 -5.02 6.21 -16.15
N PHE A 36 -5.90 6.57 -15.21
CA PHE A 36 -7.20 7.15 -15.52
C PHE A 36 -7.07 8.51 -16.19
N ALA A 37 -6.17 9.38 -15.71
CA ALA A 37 -5.86 10.64 -16.35
C ALA A 37 -5.42 10.45 -17.81
N GLN A 38 -4.57 9.46 -18.08
CA GLN A 38 -4.16 9.11 -19.44
C GLN A 38 -5.32 8.58 -20.30
N LEU A 39 -6.21 7.75 -19.73
CA LEU A 39 -7.40 7.26 -20.43
C LEU A 39 -8.36 8.40 -20.81
N VAL A 40 -8.55 9.37 -19.91
CA VAL A 40 -9.36 10.56 -20.15
C VAL A 40 -8.71 11.43 -21.23
N GLY A 41 -7.39 11.58 -21.17
CA GLY A 41 -6.56 12.24 -22.18
C GLY A 41 -6.82 13.74 -22.33
N GLN A 42 -7.45 14.36 -21.33
CA GLN A 42 -7.83 15.78 -21.34
C GLN A 42 -7.75 16.38 -19.93
N LYS A 43 -7.27 17.64 -19.85
CA LYS A 43 -7.20 18.40 -18.59
C LYS A 43 -8.58 18.84 -18.08
N HIS A 44 -9.48 19.20 -18.99
CA HIS A 44 -10.82 19.71 -18.67
C HIS A 44 -11.89 18.99 -19.51
N PRO A 45 -12.19 17.71 -19.24
CA PRO A 45 -13.23 16.98 -19.94
C PRO A 45 -14.63 17.52 -19.57
N THR A 46 -15.58 17.40 -20.49
CA THR A 46 -16.99 17.60 -20.15
C THR A 46 -17.49 16.48 -19.22
N ILE A 47 -18.51 16.77 -18.42
CA ILE A 47 -19.11 15.80 -17.48
C ILE A 47 -19.54 14.52 -18.23
N CYS A 48 -20.18 14.65 -19.38
CA CYS A 48 -20.59 13.51 -20.21
C CYS A 48 -19.41 12.65 -20.67
N LYS A 49 -18.27 13.27 -21.01
CA LYS A 49 -17.06 12.53 -21.39
C LYS A 49 -16.47 11.82 -20.18
N LEU A 50 -16.41 12.48 -19.02
CA LEU A 50 -15.92 11.88 -17.79
C LEU A 50 -16.75 10.64 -17.41
N ILE A 51 -18.08 10.75 -17.42
CA ILE A 51 -18.99 9.62 -17.14
C ILE A 51 -18.72 8.44 -18.09
N ARG A 52 -18.56 8.69 -19.39
CA ARG A 52 -18.22 7.62 -20.35
C ARG A 52 -16.89 6.95 -20.01
N LYS A 53 -15.87 7.72 -19.64
CA LYS A 53 -14.55 7.19 -19.28
C LYS A 53 -14.59 6.37 -17.99
N ILE A 54 -15.38 6.79 -16.99
CA ILE A 54 -15.62 6.00 -15.78
C ILE A 54 -16.30 4.67 -16.13
N LYS A 55 -17.34 4.69 -16.98
CA LYS A 55 -18.00 3.47 -17.43
C LYS A 55 -17.04 2.50 -18.13
N ASN A 56 -16.11 3.02 -18.94
CA ASN A 56 -15.10 2.20 -19.59
C ASN A 56 -14.16 1.50 -18.58
N GLU A 57 -13.74 2.20 -17.52
CA GLU A 57 -12.92 1.59 -16.46
C GLU A 57 -13.68 0.48 -15.73
N VAL A 58 -14.94 0.73 -15.36
CA VAL A 58 -15.80 -0.28 -14.72
C VAL A 58 -15.97 -1.50 -15.62
N ALA A 59 -16.25 -1.29 -16.91
CA ALA A 59 -16.37 -2.39 -17.87
C ALA A 59 -15.06 -3.19 -18.01
N ALA A 60 -13.91 -2.51 -18.04
CA ALA A 60 -12.61 -3.17 -18.09
C ALA A 60 -12.34 -4.01 -16.83
N ASP A 61 -12.68 -3.50 -15.64
CA ASP A 61 -12.50 -4.24 -14.39
C ASP A 61 -13.47 -5.43 -14.26
N LEU A 62 -14.72 -5.28 -14.67
CA LEU A 62 -15.67 -6.39 -14.77
C LEU A 62 -15.18 -7.48 -15.74
N GLY A 63 -14.59 -7.09 -16.87
CA GLY A 63 -13.97 -8.02 -17.80
C GLY A 63 -12.83 -8.81 -17.13
N LYS A 64 -11.97 -8.15 -16.34
CA LYS A 64 -10.90 -8.84 -15.61
C LYS A 64 -11.43 -9.81 -14.55
N LEU A 65 -12.50 -9.45 -13.85
CA LEU A 65 -13.16 -10.31 -12.87
C LEU A 65 -13.75 -11.56 -13.55
N ALA A 66 -14.47 -11.37 -14.66
CA ALA A 66 -15.02 -12.48 -15.43
C ALA A 66 -13.93 -13.43 -15.95
N LEU A 67 -12.79 -12.91 -16.44
CA LEU A 67 -11.64 -13.72 -16.83
C LEU A 67 -11.03 -14.49 -15.63
N ASN A 68 -11.06 -13.88 -14.45
CA ASN A 68 -10.60 -14.54 -13.23
C ASN A 68 -11.53 -15.70 -12.81
N ASP A 69 -12.84 -15.50 -12.92
CA ASP A 69 -13.85 -16.50 -12.57
C ASP A 69 -13.77 -17.75 -13.47
N VAL A 70 -13.35 -17.59 -14.74
CA VAL A 70 -13.11 -18.71 -15.67
C VAL A 70 -11.73 -19.35 -15.51
N GLY A 71 -10.95 -18.92 -14.52
CA GLY A 71 -9.63 -19.49 -14.22
C GLY A 71 -8.52 -19.07 -15.18
N GLU A 72 -8.73 -18.05 -16.00
CA GLU A 72 -7.67 -17.56 -16.88
C GLU A 72 -6.56 -16.91 -16.04
N PRO A 73 -5.29 -17.35 -16.17
CA PRO A 73 -4.23 -16.85 -15.32
C PRO A 73 -3.92 -15.39 -15.68
N PHE A 74 -4.30 -14.48 -14.79
CA PHE A 74 -3.77 -13.12 -14.83
C PHE A 74 -2.26 -13.19 -14.59
N ASN A 75 -1.45 -12.78 -15.57
CA ASN A 75 -0.01 -12.66 -15.42
C ASN A 75 0.30 -11.61 -14.34
N LYS A 76 0.34 -12.03 -13.08
CA LYS A 76 0.75 -11.18 -11.97
C LYS A 76 2.19 -10.78 -12.26
N ARG A 77 2.42 -9.53 -12.69
CA ARG A 77 3.74 -8.92 -12.56
C ARG A 77 4.13 -9.09 -11.09
N LYS A 78 5.15 -9.92 -10.81
CA LYS A 78 5.69 -10.12 -9.47
C LYS A 78 5.95 -8.74 -8.88
N LYS A 79 5.11 -8.30 -7.95
CA LYS A 79 5.38 -7.10 -7.17
C LYS A 79 6.65 -7.42 -6.39
N LEU A 80 7.73 -6.74 -6.78
CA LEU A 80 9.09 -6.74 -6.23
C LEU A 80 9.13 -7.36 -4.82
N GLY A 81 9.65 -8.58 -4.68
CA GLY A 81 9.60 -9.36 -3.43
C GLY A 81 10.13 -8.62 -2.20
N LEU A 82 10.93 -7.56 -2.40
CA LEU A 82 11.45 -6.68 -1.36
C LEU A 82 10.34 -5.89 -0.63
N THR A 83 9.35 -5.34 -1.35
CA THR A 83 8.27 -4.58 -0.70
C THR A 83 7.35 -5.49 0.12
N GLN A 84 7.00 -6.67 -0.40
CA GLN A 84 6.19 -7.64 0.36
C GLN A 84 6.91 -8.14 1.62
N THR A 85 8.22 -8.34 1.53
CA THR A 85 9.01 -8.79 2.69
C THR A 85 9.13 -7.70 3.76
N THR A 86 9.28 -6.43 3.38
CA THR A 86 9.26 -5.31 4.33
C THR A 86 7.91 -5.17 5.03
N GLU A 87 6.80 -5.18 4.28
CA GLU A 87 5.45 -5.06 4.87
C GLU A 87 5.15 -6.21 5.83
N LYS A 88 5.55 -7.44 5.47
CA LYS A 88 5.41 -8.61 6.36
C LYS A 88 6.22 -8.46 7.65
N ARG A 89 7.48 -7.99 7.57
CA ARG A 89 8.34 -7.76 8.74
C ARG A 89 7.77 -6.68 9.65
N LEU A 90 7.24 -5.60 9.07
CA LEU A 90 6.65 -4.51 9.84
C LEU A 90 5.38 -4.94 10.55
N LYS A 91 4.50 -5.71 9.88
CA LYS A 91 3.34 -6.32 10.51
C LYS A 91 3.72 -7.19 11.71
N GLU A 92 4.73 -8.04 11.54
CA GLU A 92 5.24 -8.88 12.63
C GLU A 92 5.72 -8.04 13.83
N LEU A 93 6.47 -6.96 13.58
CA LEU A 93 6.93 -6.06 14.64
C LEU A 93 5.77 -5.39 15.37
N CYS A 94 4.72 -4.97 14.65
CA CYS A 94 3.52 -4.38 15.24
C CYS A 94 2.75 -5.39 16.11
N THR A 95 2.65 -6.65 15.70
CA THR A 95 2.04 -7.72 16.51
C THR A 95 2.84 -7.96 17.79
N ARG A 96 4.16 -8.05 17.68
CA ARG A 96 5.04 -8.33 18.82
C ARG A 96 5.00 -7.25 19.89
N ILE A 97 4.94 -5.96 19.51
CA ILE A 97 4.82 -4.86 20.48
C ILE A 97 3.44 -4.83 21.13
N GLN A 98 2.39 -5.29 20.43
CA GLN A 98 1.05 -5.41 20.99
C GLN A 98 0.92 -6.56 22.00
N ASN A 99 1.70 -7.62 21.82
CA ASN A 99 1.77 -8.78 22.71
C ASN A 99 2.83 -8.64 23.83
N ASP A 100 3.44 -7.46 23.98
CA ASP A 100 4.55 -7.23 24.93
C ASP A 100 5.78 -8.15 24.75
N GLU A 101 5.94 -8.75 23.56
CA GLU A 101 7.05 -9.66 23.21
C GLU A 101 8.36 -8.93 22.83
N ILE A 102 8.29 -7.61 22.69
CA ILE A 102 9.41 -6.73 22.40
C ILE A 102 9.22 -5.42 23.13
N ASN A 103 10.30 -4.89 23.73
CA ASN A 103 10.24 -3.58 24.36
C ASN A 103 10.22 -2.45 23.30
N ILE A 104 9.81 -1.26 23.73
CA ILE A 104 9.68 -0.08 22.85
C ILE A 104 11.01 0.24 22.14
N GLU A 105 12.14 0.13 22.82
CA GLU A 105 13.46 0.41 22.23
C GLU A 105 13.80 -0.56 21.09
N GLY A 106 13.63 -1.85 21.33
CA GLY A 106 13.84 -2.91 20.33
C GLY A 106 12.88 -2.76 19.16
N PHE A 107 11.63 -2.39 19.42
CA PHE A 107 10.64 -2.10 18.39
C PHE A 107 11.10 -0.92 17.52
N LEU A 108 11.40 0.24 18.10
CA LEU A 108 11.81 1.44 17.36
C LEU A 108 13.08 1.20 16.53
N LYS A 109 14.06 0.47 17.08
CA LYS A 109 15.28 0.09 16.35
C LYS A 109 14.97 -0.82 15.16
N ALA A 110 14.13 -1.84 15.34
CA ALA A 110 13.73 -2.75 14.28
C ALA A 110 12.90 -2.04 13.19
N ILE A 111 12.01 -1.13 13.56
CA ILE A 111 11.27 -0.28 12.63
C ILE A 111 12.22 0.57 11.78
N ALA A 112 13.21 1.23 12.40
CA ALA A 112 14.19 2.04 11.68
C ALA A 112 14.96 1.22 10.62
N HIS A 113 15.35 -0.01 10.93
CA HIS A 113 16.02 -0.91 9.98
C HIS A 113 15.13 -1.29 8.78
N ASN A 114 13.81 -1.39 8.96
CA ASN A 114 12.87 -1.78 7.91
C ASN A 114 12.39 -0.60 7.05
N ILE A 115 12.35 0.62 7.61
CA ILE A 115 11.90 1.83 6.91
C ILE A 115 13.05 2.55 6.18
N ARG A 116 14.31 2.32 6.58
CA ARG A 116 15.47 2.97 5.95
C ARG A 116 15.47 2.72 4.44
N LYS A 117 15.14 3.76 3.66
CA LYS A 117 15.42 3.81 2.23
C LYS A 117 16.93 3.63 2.07
N ARG A 118 17.36 2.69 1.24
CA ARG A 118 18.67 2.82 0.61
C ARG A 118 18.56 4.05 -0.28
N CYS A 119 19.08 5.19 0.19
CA CYS A 119 19.53 6.22 -0.74
C CYS A 119 20.68 5.57 -1.49
N ASN A 120 20.49 5.31 -2.78
CA ASN A 120 21.64 5.15 -3.66
C ASN A 120 22.11 6.59 -3.90
N ASP A 121 23.28 6.92 -3.35
CA ASP A 121 24.08 8.05 -3.80
C ASP A 121 24.57 7.82 -5.24
#